data_AF-A0A6C0E405-F1
#
_entry.id   AF-A0A6C0E405-F1
#
_cell.length_a   1.000
_cell.length_b   1.000
_cell.length_c   1.000
_cell.angle_alpha   90.00
_cell.angle_beta   90.00
_cell.angle_gamma   90.00
#
_symmetry.space_group_name_H-M   'P 1'
#
loop_
_entity.id
_entity.type
_entity.pdbx_description
1 polymer ?
#
loop_
_entity_poly.entity_id
_entity_poly.type
_entity_poly.pdbx_seq_one_letter_code
_entity_poly.pdbx_strand_id
1 'polypeptide(L)'
;MNVPLDVLNIVSSYLVKPKMKLLDWVELDKLDWYGLLSTNPNAIHLLEQNINKIDWMLLSNNPNAIHLLEKNMEKIDWRQLSYNPNAIHLLEQNMDKIDWIFVSGNPNAIHLLEKNMDKIVWWFLSTNPNAIHLLEQQMDKIFWHRLSLNPNAIHLLEKNMDKIDWMLLSENPNAIHLLEQNMDKIYWWSLSKNPNAIHLLEQNMDKIFWHRLSLNPNAIHLLEKNMDKIDWSNLSSNPNIFEIDTKQLKLDIAEKAIIIDGIICE
;
A
#
# COMPACT_ATOMS: atom_id res chain seq x y z
N MET A 1 -21.91 -10.00 -36.26
CA MET A 1 -20.95 -9.08 -36.96
C MET A 1 -19.58 -9.71 -36.83
N ASN A 2 -18.79 -9.89 -37.89
CA ASN A 2 -17.49 -10.56 -37.75
C ASN A 2 -16.43 -9.56 -37.24
N VAL A 3 -16.17 -9.59 -35.93
CA VAL A 3 -15.18 -8.70 -35.29
C VAL A 3 -13.80 -9.38 -35.39
N PRO A 4 -12.76 -8.71 -35.91
CA PRO A 4 -11.43 -9.31 -36.02
C PRO A 4 -10.89 -9.74 -34.65
N LEU A 5 -10.17 -10.87 -34.60
CA LEU A 5 -9.59 -11.43 -33.37
C LEU A 5 -8.68 -10.42 -32.63
N ASP A 6 -7.91 -9.62 -33.36
CA ASP A 6 -7.05 -8.59 -32.75
C ASP A 6 -7.87 -7.52 -32.01
N VAL A 7 -9.04 -7.15 -32.54
CA VAL A 7 -9.96 -6.22 -31.88
C VAL A 7 -10.56 -6.87 -30.64
N LEU A 8 -10.97 -8.13 -30.73
CA LEU A 8 -11.49 -8.89 -29.58
C LEU A 8 -10.45 -9.04 -28.47
N ASN A 9 -9.18 -9.28 -28.80
CA ASN A 9 -8.08 -9.36 -27.84
C ASN A 9 -7.83 -8.01 -27.16
N ILE A 10 -7.85 -6.90 -27.91
CA ILE A 10 -7.72 -5.55 -27.34
C ILE A 10 -8.87 -5.29 -26.37
N VAL A 11 -10.13 -5.51 -26.77
CA VAL A 11 -11.29 -5.31 -25.89
C VAL A 11 -11.18 -6.20 -24.65
N SER A 12 -10.81 -7.47 -24.82
CA SER A 12 -10.65 -8.43 -23.73
C SER A 12 -9.57 -8.02 -22.74
N SER A 13 -8.47 -7.41 -23.21
CA SER A 13 -7.40 -6.90 -22.35
C SER A 13 -7.86 -5.84 -21.34
N TYR A 14 -8.92 -5.08 -21.66
CA TYR A 14 -9.51 -4.11 -20.72
C TYR A 14 -10.43 -4.78 -19.69
N LEU A 15 -10.81 -6.05 -19.89
CA LEU A 15 -11.74 -6.79 -19.05
C LEU A 15 -11.07 -7.84 -18.17
N VAL A 16 -9.84 -8.24 -18.51
CA VAL A 16 -9.07 -9.22 -17.75
C VAL A 16 -8.21 -8.51 -16.71
N LYS A 17 -8.37 -8.90 -15.44
CA LYS A 17 -7.49 -8.45 -14.37
C LYS A 17 -6.21 -9.31 -14.35
N PRO A 18 -5.01 -8.72 -14.41
CA PRO A 18 -3.77 -9.48 -14.31
C PRO A 18 -3.66 -10.22 -12.99
N LYS A 19 -3.19 -11.47 -13.05
CA LYS A 19 -2.80 -12.25 -11.88
C LYS A 19 -1.33 -12.02 -11.58
N MET A 20 -1.00 -12.00 -10.29
CA MET A 20 0.36 -11.86 -9.80
C MET A 20 0.97 -13.23 -9.50
N LYS A 21 2.27 -13.38 -9.78
CA LYS A 21 3.11 -14.52 -9.37
C LYS A 21 4.36 -14.01 -8.65
N LEU A 22 4.98 -14.85 -7.84
CA LEU A 22 6.26 -14.49 -7.19
C LEU A 22 7.39 -14.37 -8.22
N LEU A 23 8.36 -13.51 -7.91
CA LEU A 23 9.66 -13.51 -8.59
C LEU A 23 10.38 -14.84 -8.38
N ASP A 24 11.14 -15.28 -9.38
CA ASP A 24 11.72 -16.63 -9.42
C ASP A 24 12.69 -16.93 -8.26
N TRP A 25 13.33 -15.91 -7.68
CA TRP A 25 14.25 -16.06 -6.55
C TRP A 25 13.55 -16.09 -5.18
N VAL A 26 12.25 -15.77 -5.12
CA VAL A 26 11.50 -15.66 -3.87
C VAL A 26 10.98 -17.03 -3.44
N GLU A 27 11.51 -17.53 -2.33
CA GLU A 27 11.17 -18.84 -1.77
C GLU A 27 9.83 -18.81 -1.03
N LEU A 28 8.82 -19.48 -1.59
CA LEU A 28 7.43 -19.50 -1.08
C LEU A 28 7.30 -20.01 0.37
N ASP A 29 8.14 -20.96 0.76
CA ASP A 29 8.15 -21.57 2.09
C ASP A 29 8.77 -20.67 3.16
N LYS A 30 9.53 -19.65 2.76
CA LYS A 30 10.09 -18.64 3.68
C LYS A 30 9.14 -17.47 3.96
N LEU A 31 8.06 -17.33 3.20
CA LEU A 31 7.11 -16.24 3.37
C LEU A 31 6.24 -16.42 4.63
N ASP A 32 5.94 -15.31 5.28
CA ASP A 32 5.03 -15.21 6.41
C ASP A 32 3.57 -15.26 5.94
N TRP A 33 3.03 -16.47 5.90
CA TRP A 33 1.66 -16.76 5.55
C TRP A 33 0.61 -16.25 6.54
N TYR A 34 0.94 -16.20 7.84
CA TYR A 34 -0.04 -16.00 8.91
C TYR A 34 -0.13 -14.55 9.38
N GLY A 35 0.54 -13.63 8.70
CA GLY A 35 0.44 -12.21 9.00
C GLY A 35 0.73 -11.33 7.79
N LEU A 36 2.01 -11.13 7.50
CA LEU A 36 2.46 -10.07 6.59
C LEU A 36 2.01 -10.27 5.15
N LEU A 37 1.86 -11.49 4.66
CA LEU A 37 1.34 -11.74 3.32
C LEU A 37 -0.11 -11.24 3.14
N SER A 38 -0.95 -11.28 4.19
CA SER A 38 -2.32 -10.78 4.14
C SER A 38 -2.39 -9.25 3.97
N THR A 39 -1.33 -8.54 4.37
CA THR A 39 -1.22 -7.08 4.14
C THR A 39 -0.73 -6.73 2.73
N ASN A 40 -0.18 -7.70 1.99
CA ASN A 40 0.44 -7.45 0.70
C ASN A 40 -0.64 -7.32 -0.41
N PRO A 41 -0.76 -6.15 -1.06
CA PRO A 41 -1.81 -5.93 -2.07
C PRO A 41 -1.63 -6.80 -3.33
N ASN A 42 -0.41 -7.30 -3.59
CA ASN A 42 -0.13 -8.16 -4.74
C ASN A 42 -0.24 -9.65 -4.42
N ALA A 43 -0.42 -10.02 -3.14
CA ALA A 43 -0.54 -11.42 -2.72
C ALA A 43 -1.97 -11.98 -2.81
N ILE A 44 -2.96 -11.17 -3.19
CA ILE A 44 -4.39 -11.55 -3.17
C ILE A 44 -4.65 -12.85 -3.92
N HIS A 45 -4.13 -13.00 -5.14
CA HIS A 45 -4.32 -14.22 -5.93
C HIS A 45 -3.70 -15.47 -5.25
N LEU A 46 -2.57 -15.31 -4.58
CA LEU A 46 -1.92 -16.39 -3.81
C LEU A 46 -2.74 -16.76 -2.57
N LEU A 47 -3.31 -15.76 -1.88
CA LEU A 47 -4.16 -15.93 -0.71
C LEU A 47 -5.52 -16.57 -1.07
N GLU A 48 -6.10 -16.24 -2.22
CA GLU A 48 -7.33 -16.87 -2.73
C GLU A 48 -7.21 -18.38 -2.89
N GLN A 49 -6.02 -18.87 -3.25
CA GLN A 49 -5.73 -20.29 -3.36
C GLN A 49 -5.45 -20.96 -1.99
N ASN A 50 -5.31 -20.16 -0.93
CA ASN A 50 -4.90 -20.59 0.41
C ASN A 50 -5.76 -19.91 1.50
N ILE A 51 -7.09 -19.90 1.31
CA ILE A 51 -8.04 -19.16 2.18
C ILE A 51 -7.88 -19.46 3.67
N ASN A 52 -7.49 -20.70 4.02
CA ASN A 52 -7.27 -21.12 5.40
C ASN A 52 -6.04 -20.51 6.08
N LYS A 53 -5.16 -19.85 5.33
CA LYS A 53 -3.97 -19.15 5.85
C LYS A 53 -4.17 -17.63 5.99
N ILE A 54 -5.30 -17.10 5.54
CA ILE A 54 -5.59 -15.66 5.58
C ILE A 54 -5.73 -15.19 7.03
N ASP A 55 -4.95 -14.17 7.40
CA ASP A 55 -5.22 -13.33 8.56
C ASP A 55 -6.26 -12.26 8.15
N TRP A 56 -7.51 -12.47 8.56
CA TRP A 56 -8.63 -11.61 8.18
C TRP A 56 -8.58 -10.21 8.82
N MET A 57 -7.95 -10.08 9.99
CA MET A 57 -7.74 -8.78 10.62
C MET A 57 -6.81 -7.94 9.74
N LEU A 58 -5.66 -8.49 9.36
CA LEU A 58 -4.69 -7.79 8.50
C LEU A 58 -5.20 -7.63 7.06
N LEU A 59 -5.92 -8.61 6.52
CA LEU A 59 -6.55 -8.53 5.21
C LEU A 59 -7.59 -7.40 5.14
N SER A 60 -8.26 -7.08 6.24
CA SER A 60 -9.26 -5.99 6.30
C SER A 60 -8.64 -4.62 5.97
N ASN A 61 -7.34 -4.43 6.22
CA ASN A 61 -6.61 -3.23 5.82
C ASN A 61 -6.10 -3.26 4.36
N ASN A 62 -6.14 -4.41 3.68
CA ASN A 62 -5.58 -4.57 2.36
C ASN A 62 -6.52 -3.98 1.28
N PRO A 63 -6.08 -2.95 0.52
CA PRO A 63 -6.94 -2.26 -0.45
C PRO A 63 -7.34 -3.14 -1.65
N ASN A 64 -6.58 -4.19 -1.94
CA ASN A 64 -6.87 -5.11 -3.04
C ASN A 64 -7.73 -6.31 -2.60
N ALA A 65 -8.08 -6.41 -1.32
CA ALA A 65 -8.84 -7.53 -0.76
C ALA A 65 -10.36 -7.28 -0.64
N ILE A 66 -10.86 -6.12 -1.06
CA ILE A 66 -12.26 -5.71 -0.85
C ILE A 66 -13.26 -6.78 -1.30
N HIS A 67 -13.07 -7.39 -2.47
CA HIS A 67 -13.98 -8.42 -2.98
C HIS A 67 -13.97 -9.71 -2.15
N LEU A 68 -12.88 -10.02 -1.43
CA LEU A 68 -12.84 -11.14 -0.48
C LEU A 68 -13.58 -10.79 0.81
N LEU A 69 -13.42 -9.55 1.28
CA LEU A 69 -14.10 -9.05 2.48
C LEU A 69 -15.62 -8.99 2.25
N GLU A 70 -16.07 -8.50 1.09
CA GLU A 70 -17.49 -8.49 0.70
C GLU A 70 -18.14 -9.89 0.69
N LYS A 71 -17.37 -10.91 0.32
CA LYS A 71 -17.83 -12.31 0.32
C LYS A 71 -17.80 -12.97 1.71
N ASN A 72 -17.13 -12.35 2.70
CA ASN A 72 -16.90 -12.89 4.04
C ASN A 72 -17.11 -11.79 5.10
N MET A 73 -18.26 -11.10 5.04
CA MET A 73 -18.56 -9.93 5.87
C MET A 73 -18.42 -10.19 7.37
N GLU A 74 -18.64 -11.42 7.82
CA GLU A 74 -18.52 -11.87 9.20
C GLU A 74 -17.08 -11.91 9.72
N LYS A 75 -16.08 -11.92 8.83
CA LYS A 75 -14.65 -11.96 9.17
C LYS A 75 -13.98 -10.59 9.15
N ILE A 76 -14.70 -9.55 8.74
CA ILE A 76 -14.17 -8.19 8.65
C ILE A 76 -13.82 -7.67 10.05
N ASP A 77 -12.57 -7.26 10.21
CA ASP A 77 -12.16 -6.39 11.31
C ASP A 77 -12.43 -4.94 10.93
N TRP A 78 -13.50 -4.37 11.49
CA TRP A 78 -13.98 -3.02 11.12
C TRP A 78 -13.01 -1.90 11.54
N ARG A 79 -12.17 -2.14 12.54
CA ARG A 79 -11.13 -1.20 12.96
C ARG A 79 -10.04 -1.10 11.89
N GLN A 80 -9.56 -2.24 11.38
CA GLN A 80 -8.60 -2.28 10.28
C GLN A 80 -9.23 -1.79 8.96
N LEU A 81 -10.48 -2.19 8.69
CA LEU A 81 -11.23 -1.73 7.51
C LEU A 81 -11.39 -0.21 7.48
N SER A 82 -11.52 0.44 8.63
CA SER A 82 -11.65 1.90 8.71
C SER A 82 -10.43 2.64 8.18
N TYR A 83 -9.25 2.01 8.16
CA TYR A 83 -8.03 2.55 7.55
C TYR A 83 -7.91 2.25 6.05
N ASN A 84 -8.68 1.28 5.54
CA ASN A 84 -8.58 0.80 4.17
C ASN A 84 -9.16 1.84 3.18
N PRO A 85 -8.33 2.38 2.25
CA PRO A 85 -8.78 3.42 1.35
C PRO A 85 -9.80 2.94 0.31
N ASN A 86 -9.88 1.63 0.04
CA ASN A 86 -10.82 1.06 -0.93
C ASN A 86 -12.11 0.54 -0.26
N ALA A 87 -12.26 0.67 1.06
CA ALA A 87 -13.41 0.17 1.80
C ALA A 87 -14.48 1.24 2.13
N ILE A 88 -14.35 2.45 1.58
CA ILE A 88 -15.22 3.59 1.92
C ILE A 88 -16.71 3.26 1.76
N HIS A 89 -17.09 2.56 0.69
CA HIS A 89 -18.49 2.17 0.45
C HIS A 89 -19.02 1.22 1.53
N LEU A 90 -18.19 0.31 2.05
CA LEU A 90 -18.56 -0.58 3.16
C LEU A 90 -18.74 0.21 4.46
N LEU A 91 -17.88 1.19 4.71
CA LEU A 91 -17.97 2.07 5.88
C LEU A 91 -19.24 2.95 5.81
N GLU A 92 -19.55 3.52 4.65
CA GLU A 92 -20.77 4.31 4.44
C GLU A 92 -22.06 3.51 4.65
N GLN A 93 -22.05 2.23 4.29
CA GLN A 93 -23.18 1.31 4.52
C GLN A 93 -23.28 0.84 5.98
N ASN A 94 -22.24 1.03 6.79
CA ASN A 94 -22.13 0.52 8.17
C ASN A 94 -21.54 1.61 9.10
N MET A 95 -22.13 2.80 9.08
CA MET A 95 -21.63 3.98 9.80
C MET A 95 -21.44 3.76 11.31
N ASP A 96 -22.20 2.86 11.91
CA ASP A 96 -22.12 2.48 13.33
C ASP A 96 -20.85 1.68 13.68
N LYS A 97 -20.19 1.09 12.68
CA LYS A 97 -18.98 0.28 12.84
C LYS A 97 -17.67 1.03 12.57
N ILE A 98 -17.76 2.29 12.13
CA ILE A 98 -16.59 3.11 11.82
C ILE A 98 -15.76 3.34 13.08
N ASP A 99 -14.48 2.96 13.02
CA ASP A 99 -13.48 3.38 13.98
C ASP A 99 -12.92 4.75 13.57
N TRP A 100 -13.34 5.79 14.28
CA TRP A 100 -12.98 7.18 13.96
C TRP A 100 -11.49 7.50 14.16
N ILE A 101 -10.77 6.70 14.95
CA ILE A 101 -9.32 6.82 15.12
C ILE A 101 -8.63 6.44 13.81
N PHE A 102 -9.00 5.29 13.23
CA PHE A 102 -8.39 4.80 12.00
C PHE A 102 -8.89 5.55 10.76
N VAL A 103 -10.18 5.87 10.70
CA VAL A 103 -10.74 6.62 9.56
C VAL A 103 -10.14 8.03 9.43
N SER A 104 -9.68 8.63 10.54
CA SER A 104 -8.99 9.93 10.52
C SER A 104 -7.68 9.87 9.74
N GLY A 105 -6.99 8.73 9.72
CA GLY A 105 -5.79 8.51 8.93
C GLY A 105 -6.04 8.03 7.50
N ASN A 106 -7.29 7.71 7.13
CA ASN A 106 -7.65 7.17 5.83
C ASN A 106 -7.77 8.29 4.77
N PRO A 107 -6.92 8.30 3.73
CA PRO A 107 -6.93 9.36 2.73
C PRO A 107 -8.23 9.43 1.91
N ASN A 108 -8.92 8.30 1.73
CA ASN A 108 -10.15 8.26 0.93
C ASN A 108 -11.41 8.54 1.76
N ALA A 109 -11.27 8.75 3.07
CA ALA A 109 -12.40 9.01 3.97
C ALA A 109 -12.57 10.48 4.34
N ILE A 110 -11.87 11.40 3.66
CA ILE A 110 -11.85 12.82 4.02
C ILE A 110 -13.25 13.44 4.06
N HIS A 111 -14.14 13.06 3.15
CA HIS A 111 -15.53 13.53 3.10
C HIS A 111 -16.37 13.04 4.29
N LEU A 112 -16.04 11.88 4.88
CA LEU A 112 -16.67 11.40 6.11
C LEU A 112 -16.24 12.27 7.30
N LEU A 113 -14.95 12.64 7.35
CA LEU A 113 -14.38 13.49 8.40
C LEU A 113 -14.94 14.92 8.33
N GLU A 114 -15.04 15.50 7.14
CA GLU A 114 -15.63 16.83 6.93
C GLU A 114 -17.09 16.93 7.41
N LYS A 115 -17.86 15.84 7.25
CA LYS A 115 -19.24 15.75 7.75
C LYS A 115 -19.35 15.49 9.26
N ASN A 116 -18.26 15.09 9.91
CA ASN A 116 -18.22 14.67 11.32
C ASN A 116 -16.98 15.26 12.02
N MET A 117 -16.80 16.58 11.91
CA MET A 117 -15.62 17.30 12.43
C MET A 117 -15.34 17.07 13.92
N ASP A 118 -16.38 16.81 14.71
CA ASP A 118 -16.32 16.51 16.15
C ASP A 118 -15.68 15.15 16.45
N LYS A 119 -15.64 14.23 15.48
CA LYS A 119 -15.07 12.88 15.63
C LYS A 119 -13.63 12.77 15.14
N ILE A 120 -13.08 13.83 14.56
CA ILE A 120 -11.72 13.83 14.01
C ILE A 120 -10.69 13.59 15.11
N VAL A 121 -9.85 12.59 14.91
CA VAL A 121 -8.67 12.33 15.73
C VAL A 121 -7.45 12.95 15.06
N TRP A 122 -7.17 14.20 15.45
CA TRP A 122 -6.14 15.06 14.85
C TRP A 122 -4.73 14.45 14.79
N TRP A 123 -4.42 13.56 15.72
CA TRP A 123 -3.18 12.77 15.72
C TRP A 123 -3.03 11.93 14.44
N PHE A 124 -4.08 11.19 14.06
CA PHE A 124 -4.11 10.38 12.83
C PHE A 124 -4.40 11.23 11.60
N LEU A 125 -5.18 12.30 11.74
CA LEU A 125 -5.39 13.27 10.66
C LEU A 125 -4.07 13.90 10.20
N SER A 126 -3.14 14.15 11.13
CA SER A 126 -1.83 14.76 10.80
C SER A 126 -1.00 13.89 9.86
N THR A 127 -1.20 12.56 9.83
CA THR A 127 -0.57 11.66 8.86
C THR A 127 -1.34 11.53 7.53
N ASN A 128 -2.58 12.04 7.45
CA ASN A 128 -3.45 11.84 6.31
C ASN A 128 -3.08 12.81 5.16
N PRO A 129 -2.63 12.31 3.99
CA PRO A 129 -2.18 13.17 2.90
C PRO A 129 -3.30 13.97 2.24
N ASN A 130 -4.56 13.54 2.37
CA ASN A 130 -5.71 14.24 1.80
C ASN A 130 -6.35 15.23 2.80
N ALA A 131 -5.80 15.37 4.01
CA ALA A 131 -6.33 16.25 5.06
C ALA A 131 -5.56 17.57 5.25
N ILE A 132 -4.63 17.90 4.35
CA ILE A 132 -3.78 19.10 4.46
C ILE A 132 -4.60 20.38 4.63
N HIS A 133 -5.70 20.53 3.88
CA HIS A 133 -6.55 21.72 3.99
C HIS A 133 -7.22 21.85 5.37
N LEU A 134 -7.60 20.74 6.00
CA LEU A 134 -8.15 20.76 7.37
C LEU A 134 -7.06 21.13 8.39
N LEU A 135 -5.84 20.63 8.19
CA LEU A 135 -4.69 20.94 9.06
C LEU A 135 -4.30 22.42 8.94
N GLU A 136 -4.28 22.98 7.73
CA GLU A 136 -3.99 24.41 7.49
C GLU A 136 -5.04 25.34 8.13
N GLN A 137 -6.31 24.92 8.20
CA GLN A 137 -7.38 25.66 8.87
C GLN A 137 -7.33 25.56 10.40
N GLN A 138 -6.59 24.60 10.96
CA GLN A 138 -6.54 24.28 12.40
C GLN A 138 -5.09 24.02 12.84
N MET A 139 -4.20 24.98 12.54
CA MET A 139 -2.75 24.86 12.78
C MET A 139 -2.38 24.51 14.23
N ASP A 140 -3.20 24.91 15.20
CA ASP A 140 -3.04 24.63 16.63
C ASP A 140 -3.25 23.15 16.99
N LYS A 141 -3.95 22.39 16.14
CA LYS A 141 -4.24 20.96 16.35
C LYS A 141 -3.26 20.02 15.63
N ILE A 142 -2.31 20.58 14.89
CA ILE A 142 -1.31 19.80 14.15
C ILE A 142 -0.39 19.07 15.12
N PHE A 143 -0.28 17.75 14.95
CA PHE A 143 0.75 16.96 15.60
C PHE A 143 1.98 16.87 14.68
N TRP A 144 2.91 17.81 14.87
CA TRP A 144 4.05 18.02 13.96
C TRP A 144 4.95 16.81 13.72
N HIS A 145 5.18 15.99 14.75
CA HIS A 145 5.94 14.75 14.57
C HIS A 145 5.19 13.77 13.64
N ARG A 146 3.86 13.64 13.77
CA ARG A 146 3.04 12.87 12.81
C ARG A 146 3.00 13.50 11.43
N LEU A 147 2.90 14.83 11.37
CA LEU A 147 2.94 15.58 10.10
C LEU A 147 4.23 15.32 9.32
N SER A 148 5.34 15.04 10.01
CA SER A 148 6.63 14.71 9.37
C SER A 148 6.57 13.45 8.50
N LEU A 149 5.64 12.53 8.77
CA LEU A 149 5.38 11.36 7.92
C LEU A 149 4.45 11.65 6.73
N ASN A 150 3.75 12.79 6.73
CA ASN A 150 2.75 13.11 5.73
C ASN A 150 3.40 13.60 4.42
N PRO A 151 3.25 12.86 3.30
CA PRO A 151 3.91 13.21 2.04
C PRO A 151 3.40 14.50 1.40
N ASN A 152 2.21 14.97 1.77
CA ASN A 152 1.63 16.21 1.23
C ASN A 152 1.85 17.41 2.16
N ALA A 153 2.57 17.26 3.28
CA ALA A 153 2.80 18.32 4.25
C ALA A 153 4.20 18.97 4.17
N ILE A 154 4.99 18.63 3.17
CA ILE A 154 6.38 19.11 3.02
C ILE A 154 6.49 20.63 3.12
N HIS A 155 5.57 21.37 2.47
CA HIS A 155 5.58 22.85 2.50
C HIS A 155 5.30 23.42 3.90
N LEU A 156 4.55 22.73 4.75
CA LEU A 156 4.35 23.13 6.15
C LEU A 156 5.59 22.85 6.98
N LEU A 157 6.26 21.73 6.74
CA LEU A 157 7.48 21.33 7.44
C LEU A 157 8.65 22.26 7.08
N GLU A 158 8.80 22.64 5.81
CA GLU A 158 9.79 23.62 5.35
C GLU A 158 9.67 24.99 6.04
N LYS A 159 8.43 25.41 6.34
CA LYS A 159 8.17 26.66 7.07
C LYS A 159 8.36 26.53 8.59
N ASN A 160 8.49 25.32 9.12
CA ASN A 160 8.54 25.02 10.55
C ASN A 160 9.63 23.96 10.83
N MET A 161 10.85 24.19 10.33
CA MET A 161 11.97 23.23 10.40
C MET A 161 12.31 22.78 11.83
N ASP A 162 12.05 23.63 12.83
CA ASP A 162 12.25 23.36 14.25
C ASP A 162 11.28 22.29 14.82
N LYS A 163 10.18 22.03 14.12
CA LYS A 163 9.14 21.08 14.55
C LYS A 163 9.24 19.71 13.86
N ILE A 164 10.18 19.56 12.95
CA ILE A 164 10.38 18.32 12.19
C ILE A 164 10.85 17.21 13.14
N ASP A 165 10.14 16.08 13.09
CA ASP A 165 10.64 14.80 13.59
C ASP A 165 11.44 14.12 12.48
N TRP A 166 12.77 14.20 12.56
CA TRP A 166 13.66 13.69 11.52
C TRP A 166 13.65 12.16 11.39
N MET A 167 13.27 11.45 12.46
CA MET A 167 13.10 10.00 12.41
C MET A 167 11.91 9.62 11.54
N LEU A 168 10.77 10.32 11.70
CA LEU A 168 9.57 10.09 10.88
C LEU A 168 9.71 10.70 9.48
N LEU A 169 10.37 11.84 9.35
CA LEU A 169 10.68 12.46 8.05
C LEU A 169 11.54 11.54 7.17
N SER A 170 12.49 10.80 7.78
CA SER A 170 13.34 9.86 7.05
C SER A 170 12.54 8.73 6.37
N GLU A 171 11.35 8.38 6.87
CA GLU A 171 10.45 7.42 6.24
C GLU A 171 9.55 8.06 5.16
N ASN A 172 9.45 9.40 5.11
CA ASN A 172 8.58 10.13 4.20
C ASN A 172 9.17 10.17 2.76
N PRO A 173 8.49 9.56 1.76
CA PRO A 173 9.00 9.49 0.40
C PRO A 173 9.10 10.85 -0.32
N ASN A 174 8.36 11.86 0.13
CA ASN A 174 8.37 13.20 -0.46
C ASN A 174 9.37 14.15 0.23
N ALA A 175 10.10 13.68 1.24
CA ALA A 175 11.03 14.51 2.02
C ALA A 175 12.51 14.33 1.64
N ILE A 176 12.81 13.58 0.56
CA ILE A 176 14.18 13.24 0.18
C ILE A 176 15.08 14.47 0.02
N HIS A 177 14.58 15.56 -0.60
CA HIS A 177 15.37 16.78 -0.76
C HIS A 177 15.72 17.44 0.58
N LEU A 178 14.83 17.39 1.59
CA LEU A 178 15.13 17.88 2.94
C LEU A 178 16.20 17.03 3.63
N LEU A 179 16.15 15.71 3.43
CA LEU A 179 17.12 14.77 3.99
C LEU A 179 18.50 14.95 3.34
N GLU A 180 18.56 15.15 2.02
CA GLU A 180 19.80 15.44 1.29
C GLU A 180 20.46 16.76 1.74
N GLN A 181 19.65 17.77 2.08
CA GLN A 181 20.14 19.04 2.62
C GLN A 181 20.57 18.95 4.10
N ASN A 182 20.20 17.88 4.81
CA ASN A 182 20.43 17.69 6.24
C ASN A 182 20.92 16.26 6.53
N MET A 183 21.96 15.82 5.82
CA MET A 183 22.48 14.44 5.88
C MET A 183 22.83 13.97 7.30
N ASP A 184 23.21 14.89 8.19
CA ASP A 184 23.54 14.64 9.60
C ASP A 184 22.31 14.25 10.45
N LYS A 185 21.10 14.56 9.98
CA LYS A 185 19.84 14.28 10.68
C LYS A 185 19.13 13.03 10.17
N ILE A 186 19.69 12.34 9.18
CA ILE A 186 19.08 11.14 8.60
C ILE A 186 19.06 10.01 9.63
N TYR A 187 17.87 9.47 9.86
CA TYR A 187 17.68 8.23 10.60
C TYR A 187 17.67 7.05 9.62
N TRP A 188 18.83 6.42 9.43
CA TRP A 188 19.03 5.35 8.45
C TRP A 188 18.13 4.13 8.64
N TRP A 189 17.71 3.83 9.87
CA TRP A 189 16.72 2.79 10.16
C TRP A 189 15.36 3.08 9.51
N SER A 190 14.89 4.33 9.58
CA SER A 190 13.66 4.77 8.92
C SER A 190 13.85 4.89 7.41
N LEU A 191 14.99 5.47 6.99
CA LEU A 191 15.33 5.67 5.58
C LEU A 191 15.40 4.36 4.80
N SER A 192 15.86 3.27 5.43
CA SER A 192 15.96 1.95 4.78
C SER A 192 14.62 1.45 4.24
N LYS A 193 13.49 1.84 4.84
CA LYS A 193 12.14 1.50 4.36
C LYS A 193 11.63 2.48 3.27
N ASN A 194 12.23 3.66 3.15
CA ASN A 194 11.75 4.73 2.27
C ASN A 194 12.00 4.38 0.78
N PRO A 195 10.95 4.22 -0.05
CA PRO A 195 11.11 3.82 -1.45
C PRO A 195 11.83 4.85 -2.31
N ASN A 196 11.77 6.13 -1.96
CA ASN A 196 12.41 7.20 -2.72
C ASN A 196 13.86 7.47 -2.28
N ALA A 197 14.35 6.75 -1.27
CA ALA A 197 15.71 6.92 -0.73
C ALA A 197 16.72 5.88 -1.24
N ILE A 198 16.35 5.07 -2.25
CA ILE A 198 17.18 3.94 -2.68
C ILE A 198 18.58 4.37 -3.12
N HIS A 199 18.73 5.51 -3.78
CA HIS A 199 20.03 6.05 -4.19
C HIS A 199 20.91 6.45 -3.01
N LEU A 200 20.33 6.99 -1.93
CA LEU A 200 21.07 7.30 -0.70
C LEU A 200 21.56 6.02 -0.01
N LEU A 201 20.75 4.97 -0.02
CA LEU A 201 21.10 3.66 0.55
C LEU A 201 22.21 2.98 -0.26
N GLU A 202 22.15 3.01 -1.59
CA GLU A 202 23.19 2.49 -2.47
C GLU A 202 24.55 3.18 -2.28
N GLN A 203 24.54 4.49 -1.99
CA GLN A 203 25.75 5.26 -1.71
C GLN A 203 26.29 5.02 -0.27
N ASN A 204 25.51 4.40 0.61
CA ASN A 204 25.81 4.21 2.03
C ASN A 204 25.46 2.78 2.49
N MET A 205 25.96 1.78 1.77
CA MET A 205 25.62 0.36 1.99
C MET A 205 25.89 -0.13 3.43
N ASP A 206 26.84 0.49 4.14
CA ASP A 206 27.18 0.20 5.53
C ASP A 206 26.11 0.64 6.54
N LYS A 207 25.21 1.54 6.14
CA LYS A 207 24.14 2.08 7.00
C LYS A 207 22.77 1.44 6.77
N ILE A 208 22.69 0.48 5.84
CA ILE A 208 21.45 -0.20 5.51
C ILE A 208 21.00 -1.09 6.67
N PHE A 209 19.77 -0.88 7.12
CA PHE A 209 19.07 -1.80 8.00
C PHE A 209 18.28 -2.80 7.15
N TRP A 210 18.87 -3.97 6.89
CA TRP A 210 18.36 -4.94 5.92
C TRP A 210 16.94 -5.43 6.21
N HIS A 211 16.57 -5.62 7.48
CA HIS A 211 15.20 -6.00 7.84
C HIS A 211 14.16 -4.92 7.48
N ARG A 212 14.55 -3.64 7.55
CA ARG A 212 13.72 -2.51 7.10
C ARG A 212 13.74 -2.38 5.58
N LEU A 213 14.88 -2.65 4.95
CA LEU A 213 15.02 -2.68 3.49
C LEU A 213 14.15 -3.76 2.85
N SER A 214 13.95 -4.91 3.51
CA SER A 214 13.05 -5.96 3.02
C SER A 214 11.61 -5.48 2.82
N LEU A 215 11.16 -4.43 3.53
CA LEU A 215 9.86 -3.78 3.33
C LEU A 215 9.84 -2.79 2.15
N ASN A 216 11.01 -2.40 1.61
CA ASN A 216 11.14 -1.34 0.64
C ASN A 216 10.86 -1.86 -0.79
N PRO A 217 9.78 -1.41 -1.46
CA PRO A 217 9.40 -1.92 -2.77
C PRO A 217 10.43 -1.57 -3.86
N ASN A 218 11.23 -0.52 -3.68
CA ASN A 218 12.23 -0.11 -4.65
C ASN A 218 13.61 -0.75 -4.38
N ALA A 219 13.72 -1.68 -3.42
CA ALA A 219 14.98 -2.32 -3.05
C ALA A 219 15.13 -3.77 -3.53
N ILE A 220 14.21 -4.27 -4.35
CA ILE A 220 14.19 -5.67 -4.84
C ILE A 220 15.54 -6.09 -5.44
N HIS A 221 16.17 -5.23 -6.25
CA HIS A 221 17.47 -5.53 -6.87
C HIS A 221 18.63 -5.59 -5.86
N LEU A 222 18.56 -4.85 -4.76
CA LEU A 222 19.55 -4.95 -3.67
C LEU A 222 19.34 -6.22 -2.85
N LEU A 223 18.09 -6.57 -2.58
CA LEU A 223 17.72 -7.77 -1.83
C LEU A 223 18.11 -9.05 -2.59
N GLU A 224 17.81 -9.12 -3.89
CA GLU A 224 18.19 -10.24 -4.77
C GLU A 224 19.72 -10.47 -4.80
N LYS A 225 20.52 -9.38 -4.77
CA LYS A 225 21.99 -9.47 -4.72
C LYS A 225 22.55 -9.84 -3.34
N ASN A 226 21.74 -9.77 -2.29
CA ASN A 226 22.13 -9.96 -0.88
C ASN A 226 21.13 -10.86 -0.15
N MET A 227 20.78 -12.00 -0.76
CA MET A 227 19.74 -12.91 -0.22
C MET A 227 20.02 -13.39 1.21
N ASP A 228 21.28 -13.44 1.63
CA ASP A 228 21.71 -13.79 2.99
C ASP A 228 21.28 -12.79 4.06
N LYS A 229 20.93 -11.55 3.66
CA LYS A 229 20.54 -10.46 4.56
C LYS A 229 19.03 -10.22 4.61
N ILE A 230 18.27 -10.94 3.79
CA ILE A 230 16.83 -10.76 3.67
C ILE A 230 16.14 -11.17 4.98
N ASP A 231 15.31 -10.28 5.50
CA ASP A 231 14.27 -10.66 6.46
C ASP A 231 13.03 -11.10 5.68
N TRP A 232 12.83 -12.41 5.60
CA TRP A 232 11.76 -13.02 4.80
C TRP A 232 10.35 -12.71 5.31
N SER A 233 10.22 -12.53 6.63
CA SER A 233 8.94 -12.12 7.23
C SER A 233 8.58 -10.72 6.72
N ASN A 234 9.49 -9.75 6.90
CA ASN A 234 9.29 -8.40 6.39
C ASN A 234 9.10 -8.36 4.86
N LEU A 235 9.90 -9.13 4.12
CA LEU A 235 9.79 -9.25 2.67
C LEU A 235 8.39 -9.68 2.21
N SER A 236 7.68 -10.50 3.00
CA SER A 236 6.34 -11.01 2.65
C SER A 236 5.29 -9.90 2.46
N SER A 237 5.48 -8.74 3.11
CA SER A 237 4.61 -7.57 2.93
C SER A 237 5.02 -6.68 1.74
N ASN A 238 6.17 -6.92 1.13
CA ASN A 238 6.69 -6.12 0.03
C ASN A 238 5.94 -6.47 -1.27
N PRO A 239 5.19 -5.53 -1.89
CA PRO A 239 4.39 -5.84 -3.06
C PRO A 239 5.24 -6.20 -4.30
N ASN A 240 6.51 -5.78 -4.33
CA ASN A 240 7.37 -5.96 -5.49
C ASN A 240 8.13 -7.31 -5.49
N ILE A 241 7.81 -8.22 -4.56
CA ILE A 241 8.18 -9.64 -4.72
C ILE A 241 7.27 -10.38 -5.70
N PHE A 242 6.23 -9.70 -6.18
CA PHE A 242 5.30 -10.20 -7.17
C PHE A 242 5.50 -9.47 -8.51
N GLU A 243 5.32 -10.21 -9.59
CA GLU A 243 5.23 -9.68 -10.95
C GLU A 243 3.97 -10.20 -11.64
N ILE A 244 3.58 -9.54 -12.73
CA ILE A 244 2.44 -9.99 -13.54
C ILE A 244 2.80 -11.34 -14.16
N ASP A 245 1.92 -12.33 -14.01
CA ASP A 245 2.01 -13.57 -14.77
C ASP A 245 1.60 -13.31 -16.22
N THR A 246 2.56 -12.87 -17.02
CA THR A 246 2.34 -12.52 -18.43
C THR A 246 1.89 -13.71 -19.27
N LYS A 247 2.23 -14.95 -18.87
CA LYS A 247 1.79 -16.16 -19.55
C LYS A 247 0.30 -16.38 -19.27
N GLN A 248 -0.10 -16.37 -18.00
CA GLN A 248 -1.50 -16.52 -17.61
C GLN A 248 -2.37 -15.39 -18.14
N LEU A 249 -1.88 -14.14 -18.11
CA LEU A 249 -2.60 -12.98 -18.64
C LEU A 249 -2.96 -13.14 -20.12
N LYS A 250 -2.01 -13.63 -20.95
CA LYS A 250 -2.27 -13.87 -22.37
C LYS A 250 -3.33 -14.95 -22.60
N LEU A 251 -3.33 -16.01 -21.78
CA LEU A 251 -4.34 -17.06 -21.83
C LEU A 251 -5.72 -16.51 -21.45
N ASP A 252 -5.80 -15.81 -20.32
CA ASP A 252 -7.06 -15.22 -19.83
C ASP A 252 -7.66 -14.23 -20.84
N ILE A 253 -6.82 -13.45 -21.54
CA ILE A 253 -7.26 -12.54 -22.63
C ILE A 253 -7.83 -13.31 -23.81
N ALA A 254 -7.15 -14.38 -24.25
CA ALA A 254 -7.61 -15.19 -25.37
C ALA A 254 -8.94 -15.91 -25.06
N GLU A 255 -9.08 -16.46 -23.85
CA GLU A 255 -10.32 -17.06 -23.38
C GLU A 255 -11.46 -16.04 -23.34
N LYS A 256 -11.19 -14.83 -22.84
CA LYS A 256 -12.18 -13.77 -22.78
C LYS A 256 -12.61 -13.30 -24.18
N ALA A 257 -11.68 -13.26 -25.14
CA ALA A 257 -11.98 -12.90 -26.52
C ALA A 257 -12.95 -13.90 -27.17
N ILE A 258 -12.76 -15.20 -26.93
CA ILE A 258 -13.67 -16.26 -27.40
C ILE A 258 -15.08 -16.08 -26.82
N ILE A 259 -15.19 -15.74 -25.53
CA ILE A 259 -16.49 -15.52 -24.89
C ILE A 259 -17.21 -14.31 -25.52
N ILE A 260 -16.49 -13.20 -25.75
CA ILE A 260 -17.07 -12.00 -26.34
C ILE A 260 -17.51 -12.26 -27.79
N ASP A 261 -16.71 -12.98 -28.56
CA ASP A 261 -17.06 -13.34 -29.94
C ASP A 261 -18.36 -14.15 -30.00
N GLY A 262 -18.51 -15.13 -29.10
CA GLY A 262 -19.73 -15.91 -28.96
C GLY A 262 -20.96 -15.04 -28.68
N ILE A 263 -20.84 -14.06 -27.79
CA ILE A 263 -21.94 -13.13 -27.45
C ILE A 263 -22.30 -12.20 -28.62
N ILE A 264 -21.32 -11.75 -29.42
CA ILE A 264 -21.55 -10.83 -30.55
C ILE A 264 -22.13 -11.55 -31.79
N CYS A 265 -21.92 -12.87 -31.87
CA CYS A 265 -22.39 -13.69 -32.97
C CYS A 265 -23.78 -14.31 -32.76
N GLU A 266 -24.34 -14.23 -31.54
CA GLU A 266 -25.76 -14.51 -31.22
C GLU A 266 -26.68 -13.33 -31.59
#